data_AF-A0A1Y1VLA3-F1
#
_entry.id   AF-A0A1Y1VLA3-F1
#
_cell.length_a   1.000
_cell.length_b   1.000
_cell.length_c   1.000
_cell.angle_alpha   90.00
_cell.angle_beta   90.00
_cell.angle_gamma   90.00
#
_symmetry.space_group_name_H-M   'P 1'
#
loop_
_entity.id
_entity.type
_entity.pdbx_description
1 polymer ?
#
loop_
_entity_poly.entity_id
_entity_poly.type
_entity_poly.pdbx_seq_one_letter_code
_entity_poly.pdbx_strand_id
1 'polypeptide(L)'
;MDNYHGKNLCYGDAINIEGDGKIKLSNFYAEDIYYKFENSFIKTHSPQTKGPNVSLSNCSIKNLYQNYNYYSPTLITVNMGTVRLEFCDIDNINGVKIGLTSQENQATIKITDSKINNINSVYPEPIFYSKNYYKYFDDPGLYIQNVTLSNVFQDGVIFHSSKLLVYLYQVTFYNIHECYKYNNCNTFDESTIDSYDSAILHHSSEIYLFMNYCSFDHIYGKKGISLNTGYFSIKNSEVVNSYFENGFLYYPENIIISTSFSFENFIFSNNKSNKGTFLHISDCISSNNYSLLVSNSSFKNNSAEKFGGVIYSEAKKGFRKISYVFDLNHESKILPESLLMDLKKIDNNFVTNPTYLKFDENYNNTIEIYSGDRLEQEYSSSIYDDYGNKFSFSNDINDYEIKDLLFYEISFYGKEDETLRSKIYGSNRSYCLNNSCKFKNLRLVGTPGDYVLELKIVGFGNYEEFLNNSIKLNVKIKECNEPGYIYQDKDGENIKSCYKPICNPKCSNQGVCINDNICDCSKTSYTGRICSERYRLEKNKIFNYIILVISIGLIIVTIGSIYFVFHYRKNEIIKAASYNYMILTLIG
;
A
#
# COMPACT_ATOMS: atom_id res chain seq x y z
N MET A 1 -17.02 -23.29 53.78
CA MET A 1 -18.43 -22.88 53.95
C MET A 1 -19.18 -23.44 52.77
N ASP A 2 -20.30 -24.10 53.04
CA ASP A 2 -21.10 -24.77 52.03
C ASP A 2 -22.38 -23.98 51.82
N ASN A 3 -22.65 -23.59 50.58
CA ASN A 3 -23.78 -22.75 50.16
C ASN A 3 -23.67 -21.29 50.62
N TYR A 4 -23.27 -20.41 49.70
CA TYR A 4 -23.32 -18.97 49.90
C TYR A 4 -24.10 -18.33 48.74
N HIS A 5 -24.92 -17.32 49.05
CA HIS A 5 -25.68 -16.57 48.07
C HIS A 5 -25.53 -15.07 48.36
N GLY A 6 -24.78 -14.36 47.51
CA GLY A 6 -24.63 -12.91 47.52
C GLY A 6 -25.38 -12.27 46.36
N LYS A 7 -26.05 -11.14 46.60
CA LYS A 7 -26.67 -10.33 45.54
C LYS A 7 -26.50 -8.85 45.87
N ASN A 8 -26.33 -8.02 44.84
CA ASN A 8 -26.11 -6.57 44.99
C ASN A 8 -24.90 -6.25 45.87
N LEU A 9 -23.77 -6.92 45.60
CA LEU A 9 -22.54 -6.72 46.34
C LEU A 9 -21.89 -5.41 45.86
N CYS A 10 -21.98 -4.35 46.68
CA CYS A 10 -21.46 -3.02 46.33
C CYS A 10 -20.23 -2.64 47.16
N TYR A 11 -19.23 -2.09 46.47
CA TYR A 11 -18.06 -1.41 47.04
C TYR A 11 -17.10 -2.28 47.86
N GLY A 12 -16.00 -2.70 47.23
CA GLY A 12 -14.90 -3.43 47.85
C GLY A 12 -14.67 -4.80 47.23
N ASP A 13 -13.74 -5.56 47.79
CA ASP A 13 -13.52 -6.96 47.41
C ASP A 13 -14.58 -7.85 48.07
N ALA A 14 -15.10 -8.84 47.35
CA ALA A 14 -16.06 -9.79 47.93
C ALA A 14 -15.37 -10.77 48.90
N ILE A 15 -14.15 -11.19 48.55
CA ILE A 15 -13.29 -12.04 49.37
C ILE A 15 -11.94 -11.34 49.48
N ASN A 16 -11.65 -10.79 50.67
CA ASN A 16 -10.36 -10.17 50.97
C ASN A 16 -9.58 -11.04 51.97
N ILE A 17 -8.35 -11.40 51.63
CA ILE A 17 -7.51 -12.28 52.43
C ILE A 17 -6.16 -11.62 52.66
N GLU A 18 -5.83 -11.40 53.94
CA GLU A 18 -4.53 -10.93 54.38
C GLU A 18 -3.67 -12.11 54.85
N GLY A 19 -2.38 -12.10 54.53
CA GLY A 19 -1.43 -13.12 54.98
C GLY A 19 -1.61 -14.49 54.31
N ASP A 20 -1.27 -15.56 55.03
CA ASP A 20 -1.25 -16.94 54.51
C ASP A 20 -2.59 -17.69 54.76
N GLY A 21 -3.70 -16.96 54.66
CA GLY A 21 -5.05 -17.46 54.93
C GLY A 21 -5.47 -18.63 54.02
N LYS A 22 -6.32 -19.52 54.53
CA LYS A 22 -6.87 -20.65 53.76
C LYS A 22 -8.37 -20.54 53.68
N ILE A 23 -8.92 -20.51 52.47
CA ILE A 23 -10.36 -20.43 52.23
C ILE A 23 -10.78 -21.55 51.28
N LYS A 24 -11.84 -22.28 51.65
CA LYS A 24 -12.52 -23.25 50.80
C LYS A 24 -14.02 -22.99 50.82
N LEU A 25 -14.57 -22.66 49.66
CA LEU A 25 -15.99 -22.39 49.44
C LEU A 25 -16.53 -23.36 48.38
N SER A 26 -17.73 -23.88 48.64
CA SER A 26 -18.45 -24.76 47.71
C SER A 26 -19.88 -24.23 47.52
N ASN A 27 -20.46 -24.45 46.33
CA ASN A 27 -21.83 -24.05 45.99
C ASN A 27 -22.04 -22.54 46.19
N PHE A 28 -21.23 -21.75 45.52
CA PHE A 28 -21.16 -20.31 45.73
C PHE A 28 -21.92 -19.56 44.61
N TYR A 29 -22.89 -18.73 44.96
CA TYR A 29 -23.61 -17.87 44.03
C TYR A 29 -23.39 -16.39 44.37
N ALA A 30 -22.98 -15.59 43.39
CA ALA A 30 -22.97 -14.14 43.49
C ALA A 30 -23.48 -13.47 42.21
N GLU A 31 -24.31 -12.44 42.38
CA GLU A 31 -24.89 -11.67 41.28
C GLU A 31 -24.86 -10.17 41.60
N ASP A 32 -24.79 -9.35 40.54
CA ASP A 32 -24.89 -7.89 40.59
C ASP A 32 -23.78 -7.29 41.48
N ILE A 33 -22.54 -7.48 41.05
CA ILE A 33 -21.35 -7.07 41.81
C ILE A 33 -20.78 -5.78 41.22
N TYR A 34 -20.67 -4.74 42.04
CA TYR A 34 -20.19 -3.43 41.62
C TYR A 34 -18.90 -3.03 42.34
N TYR A 35 -17.82 -2.90 41.56
CA TYR A 35 -16.50 -2.48 42.01
C TYR A 35 -16.24 -0.99 41.69
N LYS A 36 -15.42 -0.38 42.55
CA LYS A 36 -14.72 0.88 42.32
C LYS A 36 -13.26 0.68 42.69
N PHE A 37 -12.37 1.49 42.14
CA PHE A 37 -10.94 1.44 42.44
C PHE A 37 -10.31 0.08 42.06
N GLU A 38 -9.14 -0.23 42.60
CA GLU A 38 -8.37 -1.46 42.36
C GLU A 38 -8.92 -2.67 43.14
N ASN A 39 -10.23 -2.88 43.12
CA ASN A 39 -10.88 -4.01 43.79
C ASN A 39 -11.14 -5.17 42.82
N SER A 40 -11.28 -6.36 43.37
CA SER A 40 -11.55 -7.59 42.61
C SER A 40 -12.42 -8.55 43.42
N PHE A 41 -13.02 -9.56 42.78
CA PHE A 41 -13.84 -10.53 43.51
C PHE A 41 -13.07 -11.25 44.62
N ILE A 42 -11.86 -11.73 44.32
CA ILE A 42 -10.90 -12.29 45.27
C ILE A 42 -9.66 -11.41 45.27
N LYS A 43 -9.40 -10.73 46.39
CA LYS A 43 -8.16 -9.97 46.59
C LYS A 43 -7.34 -10.57 47.71
N THR A 44 -6.05 -10.73 47.43
CA THR A 44 -5.08 -11.17 48.44
C THR A 44 -4.00 -10.12 48.61
N HIS A 45 -3.56 -9.90 49.84
CA HIS A 45 -2.50 -8.93 50.13
C HIS A 45 -1.66 -9.34 51.34
N SER A 46 -0.45 -8.77 51.43
CA SER A 46 0.49 -8.98 52.54
C SER A 46 0.82 -10.46 52.85
N PRO A 47 1.19 -11.30 51.86
CA PRO A 47 1.57 -12.69 52.12
C PRO A 47 2.82 -12.79 53.02
N GLN A 48 2.90 -13.79 53.89
CA GLN A 48 4.01 -13.93 54.84
C GLN A 48 5.05 -14.97 54.40
N THR A 49 4.62 -16.19 54.05
CA THR A 49 5.55 -17.28 53.70
C THR A 49 5.19 -17.98 52.40
N LYS A 50 3.98 -18.55 52.30
CA LYS A 50 3.50 -19.28 51.13
C LYS A 50 2.40 -18.53 50.39
N GLY A 51 1.90 -17.45 50.97
CA GLY A 51 0.70 -16.76 50.53
C GLY A 51 -0.57 -17.56 50.82
N PRO A 52 -1.74 -16.96 50.55
CA PRO A 52 -3.02 -17.58 50.81
C PRO A 52 -3.34 -18.75 49.89
N ASN A 53 -4.19 -19.65 50.34
CA ASN A 53 -4.67 -20.79 49.58
C ASN A 53 -6.21 -20.76 49.51
N VAL A 54 -6.72 -20.32 48.37
CA VAL A 54 -8.13 -20.04 48.13
C VAL A 54 -8.66 -21.07 47.13
N SER A 55 -9.81 -21.66 47.43
CA SER A 55 -10.49 -22.60 46.53
C SER A 55 -11.99 -22.31 46.53
N LEU A 56 -12.53 -22.01 45.35
CA LEU A 56 -13.95 -21.89 45.10
C LEU A 56 -14.36 -23.00 44.13
N SER A 57 -15.43 -23.71 44.46
CA SER A 57 -15.93 -24.84 43.67
C SER A 57 -17.44 -24.74 43.48
N ASN A 58 -17.93 -25.22 42.32
CA ASN A 58 -19.33 -25.20 41.93
C ASN A 58 -19.95 -23.80 42.11
N CYS A 59 -19.42 -22.82 41.38
CA CYS A 59 -19.75 -21.42 41.57
C CYS A 59 -20.49 -20.79 40.38
N SER A 60 -21.33 -19.79 40.64
CA SER A 60 -21.94 -18.96 39.59
C SER A 60 -21.77 -17.50 39.98
N ILE A 61 -21.08 -16.74 39.14
CA ILE A 61 -20.74 -15.33 39.37
C ILE A 61 -21.23 -14.52 38.17
N LYS A 62 -22.23 -13.66 38.36
CA LYS A 62 -22.89 -12.95 37.26
C LYS A 62 -22.89 -11.44 37.47
N ASN A 63 -22.89 -10.71 36.36
CA ASN A 63 -23.08 -9.27 36.32
C ASN A 63 -22.01 -8.54 37.15
N LEU A 64 -20.74 -8.68 36.74
CA LEU A 64 -19.63 -7.96 37.36
C LEU A 64 -19.44 -6.61 36.65
N TYR A 65 -19.44 -5.52 37.41
CA TYR A 65 -19.24 -4.17 36.89
C TYR A 65 -18.05 -3.52 37.59
N GLN A 66 -17.02 -3.14 36.83
CA GLN A 66 -15.85 -2.44 37.36
C GLN A 66 -15.70 -1.06 36.72
N ASN A 67 -15.81 -0.03 37.55
CA ASN A 67 -15.70 1.37 37.14
C ASN A 67 -14.41 1.98 37.70
N TYR A 68 -13.31 1.73 37.01
CA TYR A 68 -11.99 2.27 37.32
C TYR A 68 -11.25 2.68 36.05
N ASN A 69 -10.58 3.83 36.08
CA ASN A 69 -9.91 4.43 34.92
C ASN A 69 -8.52 3.84 34.64
N TYR A 70 -8.09 2.85 35.41
CA TYR A 70 -6.86 2.10 35.22
C TYR A 70 -7.18 0.61 35.18
N TYR A 71 -6.24 -0.18 34.67
CA TYR A 71 -6.35 -1.64 34.68
C TYR A 71 -6.74 -2.15 36.06
N SER A 72 -7.82 -2.92 36.12
CA SER A 72 -8.21 -3.63 37.33
C SER A 72 -8.79 -5.01 37.01
N PRO A 73 -8.29 -6.08 37.67
CA PRO A 73 -8.86 -7.41 37.51
C PRO A 73 -10.22 -7.48 38.21
N THR A 74 -11.22 -8.02 37.52
CA THR A 74 -12.57 -8.17 38.05
C THR A 74 -12.73 -9.39 38.96
N LEU A 75 -11.91 -10.42 38.77
CA LEU A 75 -12.08 -11.72 39.42
C LEU A 75 -11.00 -12.01 40.47
N ILE A 76 -9.71 -11.93 40.12
CA ILE A 76 -8.63 -12.35 41.02
C ILE A 76 -7.49 -11.33 41.03
N THR A 77 -7.11 -10.87 42.21
CA THR A 77 -5.82 -10.20 42.46
C THR A 77 -5.00 -11.05 43.43
N VAL A 78 -3.87 -11.58 42.96
CA VAL A 78 -2.99 -12.42 43.76
C VAL A 78 -1.51 -12.14 43.53
N ASN A 79 -0.79 -11.85 44.61
CA ASN A 79 0.65 -11.58 44.59
C ASN A 79 1.47 -12.81 45.02
N MET A 80 0.93 -13.65 45.90
CA MET A 80 1.56 -14.93 46.27
C MET A 80 0.47 -15.92 46.66
N GLY A 81 0.78 -17.21 46.69
CA GLY A 81 -0.16 -18.24 47.09
C GLY A 81 -0.87 -18.89 45.92
N THR A 82 -2.02 -19.52 46.19
CA THR A 82 -2.77 -20.27 45.18
C THR A 82 -4.25 -19.92 45.23
N VAL A 83 -4.84 -19.58 44.09
CA VAL A 83 -6.28 -19.43 43.91
C VAL A 83 -6.78 -20.49 42.92
N ARG A 84 -7.79 -21.29 43.32
CA ARG A 84 -8.43 -22.32 42.48
C ARG A 84 -9.89 -22.00 42.27
N LEU A 85 -10.33 -22.00 41.02
CA LEU A 85 -11.74 -21.95 40.60
C LEU A 85 -12.08 -23.25 39.88
N GLU A 86 -13.08 -23.98 40.36
CA GLU A 86 -13.47 -25.28 39.82
C GLU A 86 -14.98 -25.32 39.57
N PHE A 87 -15.42 -25.78 38.39
CA PHE A 87 -16.86 -25.87 38.06
C PHE A 87 -17.60 -24.53 38.20
N CYS A 88 -17.02 -23.46 37.67
CA CYS A 88 -17.58 -22.11 37.79
C CYS A 88 -18.20 -21.60 36.49
N ASP A 89 -19.37 -20.96 36.59
CA ASP A 89 -20.05 -20.24 35.50
C ASP A 89 -19.96 -18.74 35.76
N ILE A 90 -19.12 -18.04 35.00
CA ILE A 90 -18.82 -16.61 35.15
C ILE A 90 -19.34 -15.88 33.92
N ASP A 91 -20.25 -14.91 34.11
CA ASP A 91 -20.95 -14.30 32.99
C ASP A 91 -21.19 -12.80 33.18
N ASN A 92 -21.28 -12.08 32.05
CA ASN A 92 -21.61 -10.67 31.95
C ASN A 92 -20.67 -9.77 32.78
N ILE A 93 -19.43 -9.65 32.32
CA ILE A 93 -18.39 -8.84 32.95
C ILE A 93 -18.21 -7.56 32.15
N ASN A 94 -18.40 -6.41 32.78
CA ASN A 94 -18.34 -5.11 32.11
C ASN A 94 -17.44 -4.14 32.89
N GLY A 95 -16.69 -3.31 32.18
CA GLY A 95 -15.97 -2.21 32.80
C GLY A 95 -15.19 -1.35 31.84
N VAL A 96 -14.45 -0.38 32.39
CA VAL A 96 -13.69 0.60 31.59
C VAL A 96 -12.36 -0.01 31.14
N LYS A 97 -11.48 -0.37 32.09
CA LYS A 97 -10.18 -1.01 31.84
C LYS A 97 -10.07 -2.29 32.65
N ILE A 98 -10.63 -3.38 32.15
CA ILE A 98 -10.81 -4.61 32.93
C ILE A 98 -10.03 -5.80 32.39
N GLY A 99 -9.54 -6.60 33.34
CA GLY A 99 -9.14 -7.99 33.10
C GLY A 99 -9.93 -8.93 33.99
N LEU A 100 -9.63 -10.22 33.93
CA LEU A 100 -10.10 -11.21 34.89
C LEU A 100 -9.12 -11.33 36.06
N THR A 101 -7.83 -11.43 35.76
CA THR A 101 -6.82 -11.76 36.78
C THR A 101 -5.62 -10.83 36.74
N SER A 102 -5.13 -10.44 37.92
CA SER A 102 -3.79 -9.89 38.12
C SER A 102 -3.02 -10.84 39.04
N GLN A 103 -2.07 -11.56 38.46
CA GLN A 103 -1.17 -12.48 39.12
C GLN A 103 0.23 -11.86 39.15
N GLU A 104 0.78 -11.66 40.33
CA GLU A 104 2.16 -11.20 40.49
C GLU A 104 3.04 -12.25 41.17
N ASN A 105 4.37 -12.10 41.02
CA ASN A 105 5.37 -12.85 41.77
C ASN A 105 5.19 -14.37 41.74
N GLN A 106 5.12 -15.03 42.90
CA GLN A 106 5.05 -16.49 43.06
C GLN A 106 3.61 -17.02 43.16
N ALA A 107 2.62 -16.21 42.79
CA ALA A 107 1.24 -16.65 42.79
C ALA A 107 0.97 -17.73 41.75
N THR A 108 0.00 -18.59 42.03
CA THR A 108 -0.55 -19.60 41.12
C THR A 108 -2.06 -19.43 40.99
N ILE A 109 -2.55 -19.35 39.77
CA ILE A 109 -3.99 -19.36 39.48
C ILE A 109 -4.33 -20.66 38.75
N LYS A 110 -5.37 -21.35 39.21
CA LYS A 110 -5.92 -22.55 38.57
C LYS A 110 -7.40 -22.35 38.28
N ILE A 111 -7.81 -22.53 37.04
CA ILE A 111 -9.21 -22.47 36.60
C ILE A 111 -9.52 -23.79 35.90
N THR A 112 -10.44 -24.58 36.43
CA THR A 112 -10.78 -25.90 35.89
C THR A 112 -12.28 -26.06 35.67
N ASP A 113 -12.65 -26.76 34.59
CA ASP A 113 -14.02 -27.17 34.28
C ASP A 113 -15.03 -26.00 34.34
N SER A 114 -14.64 -24.83 33.82
CA SER A 114 -15.36 -23.57 34.03
C SER A 114 -15.73 -22.88 32.73
N LYS A 115 -16.72 -22.00 32.77
CA LYS A 115 -17.20 -21.19 31.65
C LYS A 115 -17.07 -19.72 32.00
N ILE A 116 -16.51 -18.93 31.08
CA ILE A 116 -16.33 -17.49 31.22
C ILE A 116 -16.86 -16.82 29.96
N ASN A 117 -17.89 -16.00 30.11
CA ASN A 117 -18.65 -15.47 29.00
C ASN A 117 -18.88 -13.96 29.10
N ASN A 118 -19.00 -13.31 27.93
CA ASN A 118 -19.48 -11.94 27.78
C ASN A 118 -18.63 -10.93 28.58
N ILE A 119 -17.37 -10.76 28.18
CA ILE A 119 -16.47 -9.76 28.75
C ILE A 119 -16.48 -8.53 27.86
N ASN A 120 -16.75 -7.36 28.43
CA ASN A 120 -16.78 -6.09 27.71
C ASN A 120 -15.90 -5.07 28.42
N SER A 121 -14.82 -4.65 27.76
CA SER A 121 -13.92 -3.60 28.23
C SER A 121 -13.94 -2.46 27.24
N VAL A 122 -14.01 -1.23 27.73
CA VAL A 122 -14.00 -0.02 26.89
C VAL A 122 -12.62 0.22 26.26
N TYR A 123 -11.57 -0.30 26.88
CA TYR A 123 -10.18 -0.14 26.49
C TYR A 123 -9.49 -1.51 26.32
N PRO A 124 -8.42 -1.58 25.51
CA PRO A 124 -7.64 -2.80 25.32
C PRO A 124 -6.87 -3.10 26.59
N GLU A 125 -7.21 -4.20 27.25
CA GLU A 125 -6.56 -4.65 28.47
C GLU A 125 -6.32 -6.17 28.45
N PRO A 126 -5.32 -6.66 29.22
CA PRO A 126 -5.07 -8.08 29.33
C PRO A 126 -6.20 -8.79 30.09
N ILE A 127 -6.75 -9.86 29.53
CA ILE A 127 -7.74 -10.70 30.22
C ILE A 127 -7.08 -11.43 31.39
N PHE A 128 -5.92 -12.05 31.15
CA PHE A 128 -5.09 -12.67 32.17
C PHE A 128 -3.74 -11.94 32.22
N TYR A 129 -3.57 -11.10 33.22
CA TYR A 129 -2.30 -10.43 33.50
C TYR A 129 -1.51 -11.24 34.52
N SER A 130 -0.35 -11.74 34.12
CA SER A 130 0.54 -12.54 34.96
C SER A 130 1.98 -12.07 34.85
N LYS A 131 2.61 -11.68 35.96
CA LYS A 131 3.98 -11.14 35.96
C LYS A 131 4.76 -11.58 37.19
N ASN A 132 5.80 -12.37 36.96
CA ASN A 132 6.73 -12.75 38.02
C ASN A 132 7.97 -11.84 37.98
N TYR A 133 8.22 -11.12 39.08
CA TYR A 133 9.40 -10.26 39.20
C TYR A 133 10.65 -11.02 39.66
N TYR A 134 10.50 -12.23 40.19
CA TYR A 134 11.61 -13.06 40.65
C TYR A 134 12.36 -13.74 39.49
N LYS A 135 13.60 -14.14 39.76
CA LYS A 135 14.50 -14.75 38.76
C LYS A 135 14.22 -16.24 38.54
N TYR A 136 13.60 -16.92 39.49
CA TYR A 136 13.43 -18.37 39.48
C TYR A 136 11.97 -18.77 39.15
N PHE A 137 11.83 -19.87 38.42
CA PHE A 137 10.56 -20.37 37.86
C PHE A 137 9.81 -21.33 38.76
N ASP A 138 10.29 -21.62 39.97
CA ASP A 138 9.96 -22.91 40.61
C ASP A 138 8.50 -23.11 41.04
N ASP A 139 7.60 -22.11 40.92
CA ASP A 139 6.17 -22.33 41.17
C ASP A 139 5.14 -21.42 40.45
N PRO A 140 5.44 -20.17 39.99
CA PRO A 140 4.35 -19.33 39.48
C PRO A 140 3.84 -19.83 38.14
N GLY A 141 2.52 -20.04 38.10
CA GLY A 141 1.88 -20.47 36.88
C GLY A 141 0.41 -20.14 36.80
N LEU A 142 -0.06 -20.09 35.55
CA LEU A 142 -1.46 -19.96 35.19
C LEU A 142 -1.89 -21.29 34.55
N TYR A 143 -2.78 -22.00 35.22
CA TYR A 143 -3.27 -23.31 34.79
C TYR A 143 -4.75 -23.19 34.43
N ILE A 144 -5.09 -23.40 33.17
CA ILE A 144 -6.47 -23.34 32.68
C ILE A 144 -6.79 -24.69 32.02
N GLN A 145 -7.78 -25.39 32.55
CA GLN A 145 -8.12 -26.75 32.11
C GLN A 145 -9.62 -26.89 31.90
N ASN A 146 -10.06 -27.43 30.75
CA ASN A 146 -11.47 -27.66 30.45
C ASN A 146 -12.30 -26.37 30.57
N VAL A 147 -11.77 -25.26 30.05
CA VAL A 147 -12.42 -23.94 30.15
C VAL A 147 -12.91 -23.46 28.81
N THR A 148 -14.09 -22.86 28.78
CA THR A 148 -14.56 -22.07 27.63
C THR A 148 -14.50 -20.59 27.98
N LEU A 149 -13.75 -19.82 27.21
CA LEU A 149 -13.77 -18.35 27.22
C LEU A 149 -14.44 -17.87 25.93
N SER A 150 -15.57 -17.17 26.04
CA SER A 150 -16.30 -16.71 24.85
C SER A 150 -16.86 -15.29 24.93
N ASN A 151 -17.01 -14.66 23.76
CA ASN A 151 -17.56 -13.31 23.60
C ASN A 151 -16.77 -12.27 24.40
N VAL A 152 -15.53 -12.03 23.98
CA VAL A 152 -14.69 -10.95 24.55
C VAL A 152 -14.76 -9.76 23.59
N PHE A 153 -15.34 -8.67 24.05
CA PHE A 153 -15.52 -7.42 23.32
C PHE A 153 -14.55 -6.36 23.84
N GLN A 154 -13.32 -6.46 23.36
CA GLN A 154 -12.24 -5.47 23.42
C GLN A 154 -11.16 -5.89 22.40
N ASP A 155 -10.12 -5.11 22.16
CA ASP A 155 -8.98 -5.44 21.28
C ASP A 155 -7.66 -5.59 22.05
N GLY A 156 -7.75 -5.94 23.34
CA GLY A 156 -6.58 -6.23 24.17
C GLY A 156 -5.95 -7.60 23.89
N VAL A 157 -5.32 -8.16 24.90
CA VAL A 157 -4.64 -9.47 24.82
C VAL A 157 -5.27 -10.48 25.76
N ILE A 158 -5.41 -11.74 25.35
CA ILE A 158 -5.89 -12.78 26.29
C ILE A 158 -4.86 -12.97 27.41
N PHE A 159 -3.60 -13.19 27.07
CA PHE A 159 -2.53 -13.45 28.03
C PHE A 159 -1.43 -12.40 27.94
N HIS A 160 -1.23 -11.64 29.02
CA HIS A 160 -0.04 -10.81 29.19
C HIS A 160 0.85 -11.42 30.27
N SER A 161 1.92 -12.09 29.85
CA SER A 161 2.70 -12.97 30.72
C SER A 161 4.19 -12.61 30.79
N SER A 162 4.86 -12.82 31.94
CA SER A 162 6.30 -12.56 32.10
C SER A 162 6.91 -13.46 33.19
N LYS A 163 7.93 -14.27 32.85
CA LYS A 163 8.64 -15.21 33.76
C LYS A 163 7.75 -16.22 34.50
N LEU A 164 6.78 -16.82 33.82
CA LEU A 164 5.91 -17.85 34.40
C LEU A 164 5.61 -19.01 33.45
N LEU A 165 5.05 -20.08 34.03
CA LEU A 165 4.50 -21.21 33.30
C LEU A 165 3.02 -20.97 32.99
N VAL A 166 2.65 -20.96 31.72
CA VAL A 166 1.24 -20.96 31.30
C VAL A 166 0.90 -22.33 30.73
N TYR A 167 -0.11 -22.98 31.30
CA TYR A 167 -0.53 -24.32 30.91
C TYR A 167 -2.02 -24.32 30.59
N LEU A 168 -2.35 -24.57 29.32
CA LEU A 168 -3.71 -24.63 28.78
C LEU A 168 -4.00 -26.06 28.32
N TYR A 169 -5.07 -26.68 28.83
CA TYR A 169 -5.49 -28.03 28.46
C TYR A 169 -6.99 -28.07 28.18
N GLN A 170 -7.40 -28.53 26.98
CA GLN A 170 -8.82 -28.60 26.61
C GLN A 170 -9.54 -27.26 26.79
N VAL A 171 -8.93 -26.18 26.30
CA VAL A 171 -9.49 -24.81 26.40
C VAL A 171 -10.07 -24.38 25.07
N THR A 172 -11.28 -23.81 25.10
CA THR A 172 -11.95 -23.25 23.93
C THR A 172 -12.03 -21.74 24.05
N PHE A 173 -11.47 -21.03 23.07
CA PHE A 173 -11.60 -19.59 22.88
C PHE A 173 -12.50 -19.35 21.67
N TYR A 174 -13.63 -18.67 21.89
CA TYR A 174 -14.61 -18.42 20.83
C TYR A 174 -15.06 -16.96 20.78
N ASN A 175 -15.05 -16.37 19.59
CA ASN A 175 -15.49 -15.00 19.36
C ASN A 175 -14.75 -13.99 20.26
N ILE A 176 -13.44 -13.89 20.04
CA ILE A 176 -12.55 -13.05 20.83
C ILE A 176 -12.15 -11.85 20.00
N HIS A 177 -12.39 -10.66 20.56
CA HIS A 177 -12.06 -9.36 19.99
C HIS A 177 -12.79 -9.07 18.68
N GLU A 178 -14.01 -9.58 18.52
CA GLU A 178 -14.83 -9.41 17.31
C GLU A 178 -14.94 -7.95 16.87
N CYS A 179 -14.87 -7.01 17.82
CA CYS A 179 -14.89 -5.60 17.52
C CYS A 179 -13.76 -5.14 16.57
N TYR A 180 -12.63 -5.84 16.55
CA TYR A 180 -11.47 -5.47 15.77
C TYR A 180 -11.76 -5.65 14.28
N LYS A 181 -12.56 -6.67 13.94
CA LYS A 181 -13.01 -6.96 12.57
C LYS A 181 -13.83 -5.81 11.95
N TYR A 182 -14.61 -5.10 12.77
CA TYR A 182 -15.50 -4.03 12.33
C TYR A 182 -14.93 -2.64 12.61
N ASN A 183 -13.67 -2.56 13.07
CA ASN A 183 -13.02 -1.33 13.51
C ASN A 183 -13.91 -0.52 14.47
N ASN A 184 -14.60 -1.24 15.37
CA ASN A 184 -15.50 -0.66 16.36
C ASN A 184 -15.05 -0.96 17.81
N CYS A 185 -13.85 -1.53 18.00
CA CYS A 185 -13.19 -1.47 19.29
C CYS A 185 -12.78 -0.01 19.54
N ASN A 186 -12.89 0.43 20.79
CA ASN A 186 -12.36 1.70 21.30
C ASN A 186 -12.70 2.93 20.44
N THR A 187 -13.74 3.66 20.83
CA THR A 187 -14.11 4.96 20.22
C THR A 187 -13.10 6.09 20.49
N PHE A 188 -11.87 5.79 20.95
CA PHE A 188 -10.91 6.77 21.47
C PHE A 188 -9.63 6.78 20.63
N ASP A 189 -9.17 7.98 20.29
CA ASP A 189 -7.97 8.23 19.46
C ASP A 189 -6.62 7.96 20.19
N GLU A 190 -6.63 7.27 21.34
CA GLU A 190 -5.38 6.97 22.06
C GLU A 190 -4.59 5.89 21.32
N SER A 191 -3.31 6.15 21.06
CA SER A 191 -2.41 5.16 20.47
C SER A 191 -2.35 3.92 21.38
N THR A 192 -2.67 2.75 20.85
CA THR A 192 -2.54 1.50 21.60
C THR A 192 -1.09 1.28 22.00
N ILE A 193 -0.88 0.77 23.20
CA ILE A 193 0.45 0.34 23.63
C ILE A 193 0.76 -0.95 22.86
N ASP A 194 1.91 -1.03 22.18
CA ASP A 194 2.35 -2.18 21.38
C ASP A 194 2.26 -3.55 22.11
N SER A 195 2.24 -3.54 23.45
CA SER A 195 2.07 -4.72 24.29
C SER A 195 0.67 -5.32 24.25
N TYR A 196 -0.33 -4.56 23.85
CA TYR A 196 -1.73 -5.01 23.81
C TYR A 196 -2.22 -5.32 22.40
N ASP A 197 -1.41 -5.02 21.37
CA ASP A 197 -1.69 -5.34 19.98
C ASP A 197 -1.77 -6.85 19.68
N SER A 198 -1.31 -7.71 20.59
CA SER A 198 -1.45 -9.16 20.46
C SER A 198 -2.83 -9.62 20.88
N ALA A 199 -3.54 -10.39 20.04
CA ALA A 199 -4.84 -10.94 20.39
C ALA A 199 -4.74 -12.04 21.47
N ILE A 200 -3.77 -12.95 21.34
CA ILE A 200 -3.69 -14.16 22.19
C ILE A 200 -2.65 -14.00 23.27
N LEU A 201 -1.40 -13.72 22.88
CA LEU A 201 -0.30 -13.65 23.83
C LEU A 201 0.63 -12.48 23.55
N HIS A 202 0.86 -11.72 24.60
CA HIS A 202 2.01 -10.84 24.74
C HIS A 202 2.86 -11.32 25.91
N HIS A 203 4.17 -11.31 25.72
CA HIS A 203 5.07 -11.57 26.83
C HIS A 203 6.29 -10.65 26.80
N SER A 204 6.66 -10.13 27.97
CA SER A 204 7.76 -9.18 28.11
C SER A 204 9.10 -9.82 28.48
N SER A 205 9.13 -11.12 28.76
CA SER A 205 10.33 -11.87 29.12
C SER A 205 10.14 -13.37 28.86
N GLU A 206 11.12 -14.19 29.27
CA GLU A 206 11.09 -15.65 29.14
C GLU A 206 9.79 -16.26 29.69
N ILE A 207 9.11 -17.05 28.85
CA ILE A 207 7.86 -17.74 29.20
C ILE A 207 7.91 -19.20 28.74
N TYR A 208 7.29 -20.08 29.50
CA TYR A 208 7.00 -21.45 29.09
C TYR A 208 5.49 -21.58 28.88
N LEU A 209 5.06 -21.74 27.64
CA LEU A 209 3.65 -21.85 27.27
C LEU A 209 3.37 -23.21 26.64
N PHE A 210 2.48 -23.96 27.27
CA PHE A 210 2.01 -25.25 26.79
C PHE A 210 0.51 -25.19 26.54
N MET A 211 0.09 -25.49 25.32
CA MET A 211 -1.31 -25.60 24.92
C MET A 211 -1.54 -27.00 24.37
N ASN A 212 -2.54 -27.71 24.89
CA ASN A 212 -2.88 -29.04 24.43
C ASN A 212 -4.39 -29.22 24.32
N TYR A 213 -4.86 -29.72 23.17
CA TYR A 213 -6.29 -29.85 22.89
C TYR A 213 -7.05 -28.52 22.96
N CYS A 214 -6.43 -27.41 22.55
CA CYS A 214 -7.07 -26.11 22.57
C CYS A 214 -7.72 -25.78 21.22
N SER A 215 -8.83 -25.04 21.24
CA SER A 215 -9.50 -24.54 20.04
C SER A 215 -9.59 -23.01 20.10
N PHE A 216 -9.15 -22.35 19.05
CA PHE A 216 -9.23 -20.91 18.86
C PHE A 216 -10.08 -20.63 17.62
N ASP A 217 -11.29 -20.13 17.81
CA ASP A 217 -12.25 -19.91 16.72
C ASP A 217 -12.78 -18.47 16.75
N HIS A 218 -12.74 -17.80 15.60
CA HIS A 218 -13.11 -16.38 15.47
C HIS A 218 -12.29 -15.47 16.42
N ILE A 219 -10.95 -15.53 16.32
CA ILE A 219 -10.04 -14.62 17.03
C ILE A 219 -9.62 -13.49 16.09
N TYR A 220 -9.68 -12.25 16.57
CA TYR A 220 -9.36 -11.07 15.78
C TYR A 220 -8.29 -10.22 16.47
N GLY A 221 -7.35 -9.67 15.71
CA GLY A 221 -6.41 -8.66 16.23
C GLY A 221 -5.27 -8.33 15.28
N LYS A 222 -4.38 -7.45 15.72
CA LYS A 222 -3.24 -6.98 14.90
C LYS A 222 -2.17 -8.05 14.73
N LYS A 223 -1.94 -8.88 15.74
CA LYS A 223 -1.06 -10.08 15.68
C LYS A 223 -1.61 -11.14 16.63
N GLY A 224 -1.39 -12.42 16.36
CA GLY A 224 -1.83 -13.48 17.28
C GLY A 224 -0.95 -13.54 18.54
N ILE A 225 0.32 -13.87 18.33
CA ILE A 225 1.36 -14.05 19.34
C ILE A 225 2.56 -13.20 18.93
N SER A 226 2.98 -12.30 19.81
CA SER A 226 4.23 -11.53 19.63
C SER A 226 5.38 -12.31 20.26
N LEU A 227 6.43 -12.54 19.49
CA LEU A 227 7.46 -13.50 19.87
C LEU A 227 8.68 -12.79 20.46
N ASN A 228 8.89 -13.01 21.75
CA ASN A 228 10.14 -12.71 22.46
C ASN A 228 10.73 -14.04 22.98
N THR A 229 11.72 -14.00 23.87
CA THR A 229 12.37 -15.19 24.46
C THR A 229 11.39 -16.17 25.14
N GLY A 230 11.52 -17.48 24.88
CA GLY A 230 10.72 -18.49 25.57
C GLY A 230 10.60 -19.84 24.87
N TYR A 231 9.77 -20.71 25.43
CA TYR A 231 9.40 -22.01 24.85
C TYR A 231 7.89 -22.10 24.68
N PHE A 232 7.46 -22.45 23.47
CA PHE A 232 6.06 -22.51 23.06
C PHE A 232 5.76 -23.87 22.47
N SER A 233 4.81 -24.59 23.06
CA SER A 233 4.35 -25.87 22.53
C SER A 233 2.84 -25.88 22.40
N ILE A 234 2.36 -26.12 21.17
CA ILE A 234 0.94 -26.24 20.84
C ILE A 234 0.73 -27.63 20.23
N LYS A 235 -0.06 -28.46 20.91
CA LYS A 235 -0.33 -29.84 20.51
C LYS A 235 -1.82 -30.10 20.35
N ASN A 236 -2.19 -30.91 19.36
CA ASN A 236 -3.57 -31.37 19.13
C ASN A 236 -4.60 -30.23 19.16
N SER A 237 -4.21 -29.06 18.65
CA SER A 237 -4.98 -27.82 18.79
C SER A 237 -5.36 -27.28 17.41
N GLU A 238 -6.31 -26.35 17.38
CA GLU A 238 -6.73 -25.71 16.14
C GLU A 238 -6.87 -24.18 16.29
N VAL A 239 -6.58 -23.47 15.20
CA VAL A 239 -6.90 -22.05 15.03
C VAL A 239 -7.67 -21.90 13.73
N VAL A 240 -8.92 -21.46 13.83
CA VAL A 240 -9.87 -21.44 12.71
C VAL A 240 -10.64 -20.13 12.62
N ASN A 241 -11.05 -19.78 11.40
CA ASN A 241 -11.90 -18.62 11.08
C ASN A 241 -11.42 -17.28 11.68
N SER A 242 -10.11 -17.14 11.88
CA SER A 242 -9.50 -16.03 12.61
C SER A 242 -8.83 -15.03 11.67
N TYR A 243 -8.62 -13.80 12.14
CA TYR A 243 -7.91 -12.76 11.41
C TYR A 243 -6.81 -12.14 12.27
N PHE A 244 -5.58 -12.14 11.74
CA PHE A 244 -4.43 -11.52 12.37
C PHE A 244 -3.72 -10.63 11.36
N GLU A 245 -3.76 -9.31 11.51
CA GLU A 245 -3.21 -8.38 10.50
C GLU A 245 -1.77 -8.74 10.09
N ASN A 246 -0.92 -8.98 11.08
CA ASN A 246 0.50 -9.33 10.95
C ASN A 246 0.78 -10.80 11.22
N GLY A 247 -0.20 -11.69 11.01
CA GLY A 247 -0.05 -13.12 11.16
C GLY A 247 -0.25 -13.64 12.59
N PHE A 248 -0.45 -14.95 12.69
CA PHE A 248 -0.63 -15.64 13.97
C PHE A 248 0.65 -15.58 14.83
N LEU A 249 1.81 -15.77 14.22
CA LEU A 249 3.13 -15.61 14.84
C LEU A 249 3.81 -14.38 14.24
N TYR A 250 4.11 -13.38 15.08
CA TYR A 250 4.74 -12.14 14.64
C TYR A 250 6.09 -11.93 15.32
N TYR A 251 7.17 -11.91 14.53
CA TYR A 251 8.49 -11.52 14.98
C TYR A 251 8.66 -10.01 14.76
N PRO A 252 8.83 -9.22 15.84
CA PRO A 252 9.04 -7.77 15.75
C PRO A 252 10.46 -7.40 15.32
N GLU A 253 10.61 -6.17 14.79
CA GLU A 253 11.89 -5.61 14.38
C GLU A 253 12.82 -5.39 15.58
N ASN A 254 14.13 -5.49 15.35
CA ASN A 254 15.17 -5.07 16.29
C ASN A 254 15.19 -5.76 17.67
N ILE A 255 14.53 -6.90 17.85
CA ILE A 255 14.54 -7.65 19.12
C ILE A 255 15.44 -8.88 19.02
N ILE A 256 16.25 -9.10 20.06
CA ILE A 256 17.06 -10.30 20.24
C ILE A 256 16.13 -11.43 20.72
N ILE A 257 15.83 -12.37 19.84
CA ILE A 257 14.85 -13.42 20.09
C ILE A 257 15.57 -14.76 20.31
N SER A 258 15.27 -15.45 21.41
CA SER A 258 15.75 -16.81 21.67
C SER A 258 14.55 -17.69 22.00
N THR A 259 13.93 -18.26 20.96
CA THR A 259 12.61 -18.85 21.09
C THR A 259 12.49 -20.14 20.30
N SER A 260 11.86 -21.13 20.93
CA SER A 260 11.53 -22.40 20.32
C SER A 260 10.02 -22.59 20.28
N PHE A 261 9.51 -22.85 19.09
CA PHE A 261 8.11 -23.15 18.82
C PHE A 261 7.98 -24.59 18.33
N SER A 262 7.04 -25.31 18.93
CA SER A 262 6.69 -26.67 18.54
C SER A 262 5.19 -26.78 18.35
N PHE A 263 4.78 -27.01 17.10
CA PHE A 263 3.41 -27.28 16.69
C PHE A 263 3.32 -28.75 16.28
N GLU A 264 2.44 -29.51 16.93
CA GLU A 264 2.25 -30.94 16.66
C GLU A 264 0.76 -31.25 16.54
N ASN A 265 0.34 -31.94 15.47
CA ASN A 265 -1.08 -32.22 15.21
C ASN A 265 -1.94 -30.94 15.23
N PHE A 266 -1.45 -29.87 14.61
CA PHE A 266 -2.08 -28.56 14.62
C PHE A 266 -2.92 -28.32 13.35
N ILE A 267 -4.14 -27.80 13.50
CA ILE A 267 -5.01 -27.43 12.38
C ILE A 267 -5.09 -25.91 12.29
N PHE A 268 -4.66 -25.34 11.17
CA PHE A 268 -4.73 -23.91 10.89
C PHE A 268 -5.58 -23.69 9.63
N SER A 269 -6.85 -23.30 9.78
CA SER A 269 -7.74 -23.23 8.61
C SER A 269 -8.70 -22.05 8.56
N ASN A 270 -8.99 -21.59 7.33
CA ASN A 270 -9.87 -20.45 7.05
C ASN A 270 -9.42 -19.14 7.73
N ASN A 271 -8.11 -18.98 7.94
CA ASN A 271 -7.56 -17.77 8.57
C ASN A 271 -7.14 -16.73 7.53
N LYS A 272 -7.24 -15.46 7.90
CA LYS A 272 -6.89 -14.33 7.05
C LYS A 272 -5.84 -13.42 7.70
N SER A 273 -5.05 -12.72 6.90
CA SER A 273 -4.12 -11.68 7.35
C SER A 273 -3.82 -10.67 6.24
N ASN A 274 -3.11 -9.59 6.55
CA ASN A 274 -2.49 -8.75 5.51
C ASN A 274 -1.16 -9.36 5.04
N LYS A 275 -0.36 -9.84 5.99
CA LYS A 275 0.96 -10.42 5.76
C LYS A 275 1.04 -11.77 6.47
N GLY A 276 1.46 -12.82 5.76
CA GLY A 276 1.74 -14.17 6.26
C GLY A 276 0.78 -14.68 7.34
N THR A 277 -0.27 -15.40 6.98
CA THR A 277 -1.36 -15.76 7.92
C THR A 277 -0.88 -16.50 9.16
N PHE A 278 0.10 -17.37 9.01
CA PHE A 278 0.65 -18.14 10.13
C PHE A 278 1.89 -17.47 10.72
N LEU A 279 2.82 -17.04 9.89
CA LEU A 279 4.09 -16.50 10.35
C LEU A 279 4.50 -15.27 9.54
N HIS A 280 4.83 -14.20 10.26
CA HIS A 280 5.39 -12.97 9.74
C HIS A 280 6.68 -12.64 10.50
N ILE A 281 7.77 -12.49 9.74
CA ILE A 281 9.06 -12.02 10.26
C ILE A 281 9.41 -10.65 9.68
N SER A 282 9.36 -9.60 10.48
CA SER A 282 9.83 -8.27 10.08
C SER A 282 11.37 -8.20 10.06
N ASP A 283 11.97 -7.07 9.70
CA ASP A 283 13.43 -6.95 9.59
C ASP A 283 14.13 -7.18 10.95
N CYS A 284 14.71 -8.37 11.14
CA CYS A 284 15.37 -8.77 12.37
C CYS A 284 16.90 -8.62 12.25
N ILE A 285 17.53 -7.98 13.24
CA ILE A 285 18.99 -7.91 13.34
C ILE A 285 19.52 -9.27 13.83
N SER A 286 20.08 -10.05 12.90
CA SER A 286 20.69 -11.39 13.12
C SER A 286 21.51 -11.51 14.42
N SER A 287 21.31 -12.53 15.28
CA SER A 287 22.23 -13.69 15.33
C SER A 287 21.73 -14.91 16.14
N ASN A 288 20.45 -15.01 16.52
CA ASN A 288 20.02 -16.02 17.50
C ASN A 288 19.30 -17.26 16.96
N ASN A 289 19.39 -18.33 17.76
CA ASN A 289 18.77 -19.64 17.54
C ASN A 289 17.25 -19.57 17.69
N TYR A 290 16.54 -19.23 16.62
CA TYR A 290 15.11 -19.52 16.54
C TYR A 290 14.92 -20.95 16.03
N SER A 291 13.93 -21.64 16.58
CA SER A 291 13.48 -22.92 16.04
C SER A 291 11.97 -22.94 15.94
N LEU A 292 11.48 -23.20 14.74
CA LEU A 292 10.06 -23.47 14.49
C LEU A 292 9.98 -24.90 13.97
N LEU A 293 9.34 -25.77 14.76
CA LEU A 293 9.05 -27.14 14.39
C LEU A 293 7.54 -27.27 14.21
N VAL A 294 7.12 -27.67 13.01
CA VAL A 294 5.71 -27.95 12.70
C VAL A 294 5.64 -29.38 12.18
N SER A 295 4.97 -30.27 12.92
CA SER A 295 4.85 -31.69 12.59
C SER A 295 3.38 -32.12 12.54
N ASN A 296 3.05 -33.03 11.61
CA ASN A 296 1.72 -33.62 11.47
C ASN A 296 0.56 -32.59 11.46
N SER A 297 0.81 -31.41 10.92
CA SER A 297 -0.10 -30.27 10.98
C SER A 297 -0.67 -29.95 9.60
N SER A 298 -1.84 -29.31 9.57
CA SER A 298 -2.55 -29.01 8.33
C SER A 298 -2.89 -27.53 8.22
N PHE A 299 -2.58 -26.94 7.07
CA PHE A 299 -2.92 -25.57 6.71
C PHE A 299 -3.94 -25.60 5.57
N LYS A 300 -5.18 -25.11 5.79
CA LYS A 300 -6.26 -25.20 4.78
C LYS A 300 -6.95 -23.86 4.57
N ASN A 301 -7.12 -23.42 3.33
CA ASN A 301 -7.88 -22.21 2.99
C ASN A 301 -7.44 -20.94 3.75
N ASN A 302 -6.13 -20.77 3.99
CA ASN A 302 -5.61 -19.55 4.59
C ASN A 302 -5.22 -18.57 3.48
N SER A 303 -5.49 -17.28 3.67
CA SER A 303 -5.21 -16.25 2.67
C SER A 303 -4.64 -14.99 3.29
N ALA A 304 -3.51 -14.51 2.76
CA ALA A 304 -3.01 -13.16 3.05
C ALA A 304 -3.44 -12.20 1.94
N GLU A 305 -3.95 -11.02 2.31
CA GLU A 305 -4.46 -10.03 1.35
C GLU A 305 -3.33 -9.33 0.58
N LYS A 306 -2.17 -9.12 1.21
CA LYS A 306 -1.03 -8.43 0.58
C LYS A 306 0.11 -9.38 0.27
N PHE A 307 0.71 -10.02 1.29
CA PHE A 307 1.97 -10.75 1.09
C PHE A 307 2.08 -12.08 1.84
N GLY A 308 2.80 -13.02 1.23
CA GLY A 308 3.37 -14.21 1.88
C GLY A 308 2.42 -15.37 2.19
N GLY A 309 1.15 -15.34 1.79
CA GLY A 309 0.24 -16.46 1.98
C GLY A 309 0.24 -16.98 3.41
N VAL A 310 0.86 -18.15 3.66
CA VAL A 310 1.05 -18.71 5.01
C VAL A 310 2.23 -18.09 5.76
N ILE A 311 3.35 -17.81 5.09
CA ILE A 311 4.60 -17.37 5.71
C ILE A 311 5.22 -16.18 4.94
N TYR A 312 5.42 -15.06 5.64
CA TYR A 312 6.00 -13.84 5.10
C TYR A 312 7.28 -13.43 5.86
N SER A 313 8.31 -12.95 5.16
CA SER A 313 9.52 -12.41 5.77
C SER A 313 10.08 -11.19 5.04
N GLU A 314 10.47 -10.19 5.82
CA GLU A 314 11.19 -8.99 5.40
C GLU A 314 12.68 -9.03 5.84
N ALA A 315 13.09 -10.09 6.54
CA ALA A 315 14.42 -10.16 7.14
C ALA A 315 15.54 -10.23 6.09
N LYS A 316 16.41 -9.20 6.07
CA LYS A 316 17.53 -9.10 5.11
C LYS A 316 18.78 -9.87 5.54
N LYS A 317 18.88 -10.24 6.82
CA LYS A 317 20.04 -10.94 7.41
C LYS A 317 19.58 -11.99 8.44
N GLY A 318 20.20 -13.16 8.43
CA GLY A 318 20.08 -14.14 9.52
C GLY A 318 18.89 -15.10 9.47
N PHE A 319 17.85 -14.82 8.69
CA PHE A 319 16.73 -15.74 8.50
C PHE A 319 16.83 -16.45 7.15
N ARG A 320 17.55 -17.57 7.13
CA ARG A 320 17.64 -18.44 5.95
C ARG A 320 16.47 -19.41 5.83
N LYS A 321 15.24 -19.05 6.25
CA LYS A 321 14.14 -20.02 6.22
C LYS A 321 12.68 -19.51 6.08
N ILE A 322 12.25 -18.80 5.03
CA ILE A 322 10.79 -18.47 4.82
C ILE A 322 10.27 -18.67 3.36
N SER A 323 8.94 -18.70 3.15
CA SER A 323 8.21 -18.97 1.88
C SER A 323 8.05 -17.75 0.97
N TYR A 324 8.02 -16.53 1.55
CA TYR A 324 8.35 -15.29 0.85
C TYR A 324 9.69 -14.78 1.35
N VAL A 325 10.70 -14.79 0.48
CA VAL A 325 12.08 -14.45 0.84
C VAL A 325 12.62 -13.35 -0.04
N PHE A 326 13.55 -12.57 0.49
CA PHE A 326 14.16 -11.49 -0.25
C PHE A 326 14.84 -11.98 -1.54
N ASP A 327 15.54 -13.11 -1.47
CA ASP A 327 16.18 -13.80 -2.58
C ASP A 327 16.27 -15.33 -2.29
N LEU A 328 16.77 -16.10 -3.26
CA LEU A 328 17.01 -17.56 -3.08
C LEU A 328 17.97 -17.91 -1.94
N ASN A 329 18.87 -17.02 -1.53
CA ASN A 329 19.81 -17.29 -0.43
C ASN A 329 19.13 -17.29 0.95
N HIS A 330 17.93 -16.74 1.03
CA HIS A 330 17.12 -16.66 2.26
C HIS A 330 16.01 -17.71 2.34
N GLU A 331 15.91 -18.61 1.35
CA GLU A 331 14.86 -19.62 1.23
C GLU A 331 14.71 -20.54 2.47
N SER A 332 13.46 -20.87 2.83
CA SER A 332 13.07 -21.99 3.72
C SER A 332 13.87 -23.27 3.56
N LYS A 333 14.56 -23.68 4.63
CA LYS A 333 14.88 -25.09 4.84
C LYS A 333 13.66 -25.84 5.36
N ILE A 334 12.84 -26.36 4.46
CA ILE A 334 11.76 -27.30 4.77
C ILE A 334 12.35 -28.71 4.82
N LEU A 335 12.08 -29.44 5.91
CA LEU A 335 12.50 -30.82 6.08
C LEU A 335 11.27 -31.75 6.12
N PRO A 336 11.33 -32.94 5.47
CA PRO A 336 12.41 -33.43 4.62
C PRO A 336 12.52 -32.65 3.29
N GLU A 337 13.69 -32.66 2.66
CA GLU A 337 13.94 -31.93 1.40
C GLU A 337 13.04 -32.39 0.24
N SER A 338 12.57 -33.64 0.28
CA SER A 338 11.56 -34.13 -0.68
C SER A 338 10.25 -33.33 -0.63
N LEU A 339 9.82 -32.92 0.55
CA LEU A 339 8.62 -32.09 0.71
C LEU A 339 8.83 -30.71 0.08
N LEU A 340 10.03 -30.12 0.23
CA LEU A 340 10.36 -28.85 -0.41
C LEU A 340 10.23 -28.95 -1.94
N MET A 341 10.77 -30.02 -2.53
CA MET A 341 10.69 -30.24 -3.97
C MET A 341 9.25 -30.40 -4.46
N ASP A 342 8.40 -31.08 -3.69
CA ASP A 342 6.98 -31.22 -4.04
C ASP A 342 6.21 -29.90 -3.91
N LEU A 343 6.51 -29.11 -2.88
CA LEU A 343 5.93 -27.77 -2.71
C LEU A 343 6.36 -26.82 -3.83
N LYS A 344 7.59 -26.91 -4.34
CA LYS A 344 8.09 -26.08 -5.45
C LYS A 344 7.44 -26.38 -6.80
N LYS A 345 6.84 -27.56 -6.97
CA LYS A 345 6.09 -27.91 -8.20
C LYS A 345 4.74 -27.21 -8.28
N ILE A 346 4.27 -26.62 -7.18
CA ILE A 346 3.01 -25.89 -7.13
C ILE A 346 3.30 -24.44 -7.52
N ASP A 347 2.66 -23.98 -8.60
CA ASP A 347 2.82 -22.61 -9.11
C ASP A 347 2.51 -21.55 -8.03
N ASN A 348 3.34 -20.50 -7.95
CA ASN A 348 3.23 -19.40 -7.00
C ASN A 348 3.24 -19.80 -5.50
N ASN A 349 3.64 -21.03 -5.17
CA ASN A 349 3.72 -21.47 -3.77
C ASN A 349 4.93 -20.88 -3.02
N PHE A 350 5.98 -20.52 -3.77
CA PHE A 350 7.10 -19.73 -3.31
C PHE A 350 7.22 -18.49 -4.17
N VAL A 351 7.45 -17.35 -3.53
CA VAL A 351 7.59 -16.05 -4.20
C VAL A 351 8.74 -15.29 -3.56
N THR A 352 9.49 -14.48 -4.30
CA THR A 352 10.50 -13.56 -3.73
C THR A 352 10.10 -12.11 -3.90
N ASN A 353 10.89 -11.18 -3.37
CA ASN A 353 10.82 -9.80 -3.86
C ASN A 353 11.02 -9.78 -5.39
N PRO A 354 10.44 -8.82 -6.14
CA PRO A 354 10.81 -8.58 -7.52
C PRO A 354 12.33 -8.59 -7.73
N THR A 355 12.80 -9.29 -8.75
CA THR A 355 14.24 -9.41 -9.03
C THR A 355 14.64 -9.00 -10.43
N TYR A 356 13.75 -9.07 -11.44
CA TYR A 356 14.05 -8.58 -12.79
C TYR A 356 12.83 -8.18 -13.62
N LEU A 357 13.09 -7.41 -14.67
CA LEU A 357 12.15 -7.07 -15.74
C LEU A 357 12.33 -7.98 -16.96
N LYS A 358 11.24 -8.33 -17.64
CA LYS A 358 11.27 -9.00 -18.95
C LYS A 358 10.17 -8.44 -19.85
N PHE A 359 10.49 -8.23 -21.12
CA PHE A 359 9.47 -7.84 -22.12
C PHE A 359 8.42 -8.94 -22.26
N ASP A 360 7.15 -8.54 -22.38
CA ASP A 360 6.05 -9.49 -22.56
C ASP A 360 6.12 -10.18 -23.93
N GLU A 361 6.67 -9.50 -24.93
CA GLU A 361 6.93 -10.03 -26.26
C GLU A 361 8.44 -10.07 -26.55
N ASN A 362 8.81 -10.89 -27.54
CA ASN A 362 10.19 -11.00 -27.97
C ASN A 362 10.56 -9.87 -28.96
N TYR A 363 10.90 -8.70 -28.43
CA TYR A 363 11.40 -7.56 -29.21
C TYR A 363 12.88 -7.73 -29.57
N ASN A 364 13.23 -8.79 -30.30
CA ASN A 364 14.62 -9.07 -30.69
C ASN A 364 15.16 -8.15 -31.80
N ASN A 365 14.28 -7.36 -32.43
CA ASN A 365 14.66 -6.51 -33.56
C ASN A 365 15.05 -5.11 -33.08
N THR A 366 16.14 -4.58 -33.65
CA THR A 366 16.50 -3.16 -33.50
C THR A 366 15.39 -2.29 -34.10
N ILE A 367 14.90 -1.32 -33.34
CA ILE A 367 13.92 -0.35 -33.80
C ILE A 367 14.65 0.63 -34.72
N GLU A 368 14.32 0.63 -36.01
CA GLU A 368 14.92 1.57 -36.94
C GLU A 368 13.95 2.70 -37.31
N ILE A 369 14.32 3.94 -36.99
CA ILE A 369 13.47 5.13 -37.16
C ILE A 369 14.29 6.33 -37.64
N TYR A 370 13.63 7.37 -38.14
CA TYR A 370 14.25 8.66 -38.37
C TYR A 370 14.22 9.51 -37.10
N SER A 371 15.19 10.44 -36.98
CA SER A 371 15.24 11.37 -35.85
C SER A 371 13.98 12.24 -35.82
N GLY A 372 13.21 12.19 -34.74
CA GLY A 372 11.93 12.90 -34.60
C GLY A 372 10.69 12.06 -34.92
N ASP A 373 10.85 10.80 -35.30
CA ASP A 373 9.74 9.86 -35.43
C ASP A 373 9.19 9.46 -34.05
N ARG A 374 7.92 9.03 -34.05
CA ARG A 374 7.25 8.48 -32.87
C ARG A 374 7.25 6.96 -32.91
N LEU A 375 7.43 6.34 -31.75
CA LEU A 375 7.18 4.91 -31.58
C LEU A 375 5.67 4.65 -31.66
N GLU A 376 5.22 4.08 -32.79
CA GLU A 376 3.81 3.73 -33.03
C GLU A 376 3.41 2.44 -32.28
N GLN A 377 4.36 1.52 -32.08
CA GLN A 377 4.15 0.29 -31.32
C GLN A 377 4.13 0.59 -29.81
N GLU A 378 3.23 -0.08 -29.09
CA GLU A 378 3.22 -0.10 -27.62
C GLU A 378 4.15 -1.22 -27.15
N TYR A 379 5.09 -0.87 -26.28
CA TYR A 379 6.01 -1.82 -25.65
C TYR A 379 5.57 -2.07 -24.21
N SER A 380 5.65 -3.33 -23.80
CA SER A 380 5.18 -3.83 -22.52
C SER A 380 6.23 -4.72 -21.86
N SER A 381 6.49 -4.48 -20.58
CA SER A 381 7.33 -5.33 -19.75
C SER A 381 6.61 -5.74 -18.48
N SER A 382 6.98 -6.91 -17.97
CA SER A 382 6.48 -7.44 -16.71
C SER A 382 7.62 -7.67 -15.73
N ILE A 383 7.26 -7.71 -14.46
CA ILE A 383 8.18 -7.89 -13.34
C ILE A 383 8.09 -9.33 -12.87
N TYR A 384 9.24 -9.92 -12.58
CA TYR A 384 9.39 -11.32 -12.19
C TYR A 384 10.22 -11.44 -10.92
N ASP A 385 10.00 -12.53 -10.20
CA ASP A 385 10.76 -12.93 -9.02
C ASP A 385 11.82 -14.01 -9.37
N ASP A 386 12.58 -14.48 -8.37
CA ASP A 386 13.63 -15.48 -8.58
C ASP A 386 13.11 -16.87 -8.96
N TYR A 387 11.84 -17.16 -8.69
CA TYR A 387 11.17 -18.40 -9.10
C TYR A 387 10.57 -18.30 -10.52
N GLY A 388 10.65 -17.13 -11.15
CA GLY A 388 10.06 -16.86 -12.46
C GLY A 388 8.55 -16.61 -12.42
N ASN A 389 7.99 -16.35 -11.24
CA ASN A 389 6.60 -15.93 -11.11
C ASN A 389 6.45 -14.51 -11.63
N LYS A 390 5.41 -14.28 -12.44
CA LYS A 390 5.04 -12.93 -12.90
C LYS A 390 4.22 -12.24 -11.81
N PHE A 391 4.61 -11.03 -11.43
CA PHE A 391 3.85 -10.25 -10.45
C PHE A 391 2.49 -9.84 -10.99
N SER A 392 1.46 -10.06 -10.17
CA SER A 392 0.12 -9.52 -10.39
C SER A 392 -0.13 -8.30 -9.51
N PHE A 393 -0.33 -7.17 -10.15
CA PHE A 393 -0.92 -5.94 -9.62
C PHE A 393 -2.46 -6.12 -9.55
N SER A 394 -3.13 -5.49 -8.60
CA SER A 394 -4.60 -5.52 -8.57
C SER A 394 -5.14 -4.87 -9.85
N ASN A 395 -6.29 -5.36 -10.32
CA ASN A 395 -6.86 -4.92 -11.60
C ASN A 395 -7.73 -3.66 -11.47
N ASP A 396 -8.02 -3.21 -10.25
CA ASP A 396 -8.95 -2.10 -10.00
C ASP A 396 -8.18 -0.86 -9.49
N ILE A 397 -8.19 0.21 -10.28
CA ILE A 397 -7.54 1.49 -9.94
C ILE A 397 -8.12 2.09 -8.66
N ASN A 398 -9.37 1.75 -8.31
CA ASN A 398 -10.02 2.24 -7.10
C ASN A 398 -9.43 1.65 -5.82
N ASP A 399 -8.72 0.53 -5.91
CA ASP A 399 -8.11 -0.16 -4.77
C ASP A 399 -6.66 0.28 -4.52
N TYR A 400 -6.10 1.16 -5.37
CA TYR A 400 -4.71 1.60 -5.27
C TYR A 400 -4.53 2.79 -4.35
N GLU A 401 -3.69 2.64 -3.33
CA GLU A 401 -3.02 3.79 -2.72
C GLU A 401 -1.80 4.19 -3.56
N ILE A 402 -1.44 5.48 -3.59
CA ILE A 402 -0.28 5.98 -4.36
C ILE A 402 1.01 5.25 -3.97
N LYS A 403 1.12 4.81 -2.71
CA LYS A 403 2.26 4.06 -2.18
C LYS A 403 2.40 2.65 -2.78
N ASP A 404 1.35 2.12 -3.41
CA ASP A 404 1.36 0.77 -3.98
C ASP A 404 1.85 0.78 -5.45
N LEU A 405 2.00 1.96 -6.07
CA LEU A 405 2.37 2.10 -7.47
C LEU A 405 3.88 1.99 -7.70
N LEU A 406 4.22 1.26 -8.76
CA LEU A 406 5.58 1.18 -9.28
C LEU A 406 5.79 2.23 -10.37
N PHE A 407 6.74 3.13 -10.18
CA PHE A 407 7.06 4.19 -11.13
C PHE A 407 8.28 3.82 -11.96
N TYR A 408 8.24 4.13 -13.25
CA TYR A 408 9.37 3.91 -14.16
C TYR A 408 9.70 5.18 -14.97
N GLU A 409 10.94 5.25 -15.41
CA GLU A 409 11.48 6.29 -16.28
C GLU A 409 12.09 5.66 -17.53
N ILE A 410 11.96 6.35 -18.65
CA ILE A 410 12.53 5.95 -19.93
C ILE A 410 13.65 6.93 -20.30
N SER A 411 14.83 6.35 -20.54
CA SER A 411 16.05 7.04 -20.92
C SER A 411 16.48 6.64 -22.32
N PHE A 412 17.07 7.58 -23.06
CA PHE A 412 17.54 7.37 -24.43
C PHE A 412 18.94 7.96 -24.55
N TYR A 413 19.92 7.13 -24.90
CA TYR A 413 21.34 7.50 -24.95
C TYR A 413 22.09 6.68 -26.01
N GLY A 414 23.25 7.17 -26.45
CA GLY A 414 24.07 6.49 -27.45
C GLY A 414 24.62 5.17 -26.92
N LYS A 415 24.60 4.12 -27.76
CA LYS A 415 24.94 2.74 -27.33
C LYS A 415 26.42 2.57 -26.98
N GLU A 416 27.30 3.14 -27.78
CA GLU A 416 28.76 3.07 -27.61
C GLU A 416 29.38 4.43 -27.29
N ASP A 417 28.60 5.51 -27.42
CA ASP A 417 29.04 6.89 -27.19
C ASP A 417 27.92 7.68 -26.50
N GLU A 418 28.05 7.83 -25.18
CA GLU A 418 27.12 8.60 -24.35
C GLU A 418 27.17 10.11 -24.67
N THR A 419 28.17 10.59 -25.42
CA THR A 419 28.25 11.99 -25.84
C THR A 419 27.33 12.32 -27.01
N LEU A 420 26.75 11.29 -27.66
CA LEU A 420 25.74 11.47 -28.69
C LEU A 420 24.51 12.17 -28.13
N ARG A 421 24.29 13.39 -28.61
CA ARG A 421 23.13 14.19 -28.21
C ARG A 421 21.85 13.49 -28.61
N SER A 422 20.98 13.29 -27.63
CA SER A 422 19.69 12.66 -27.80
C SER A 422 18.66 13.23 -26.84
N LYS A 423 17.38 13.14 -27.22
CA LYS A 423 16.27 13.63 -26.42
C LYS A 423 15.01 12.83 -26.68
N ILE A 424 14.24 12.58 -25.62
CA ILE A 424 12.90 11.98 -25.68
C ILE A 424 11.88 13.10 -25.50
N TYR A 425 10.84 13.10 -26.33
CA TYR A 425 9.64 13.90 -26.13
C TYR A 425 8.43 13.00 -25.91
N GLY A 426 7.58 13.37 -24.95
CA GLY A 426 6.41 12.60 -24.53
C GLY A 426 6.47 12.24 -23.05
N SER A 427 5.59 11.34 -22.62
CA SER A 427 5.53 10.84 -21.24
C SER A 427 6.63 9.80 -20.99
N ASN A 428 7.85 10.27 -20.73
CA ASN A 428 9.00 9.43 -20.40
C ASN A 428 9.02 8.94 -18.94
N ARG A 429 8.08 9.40 -18.10
CA ARG A 429 7.84 8.89 -16.75
C ARG A 429 6.40 8.43 -16.63
N SER A 430 6.20 7.25 -16.06
CA SER A 430 4.87 6.70 -15.84
C SER A 430 4.89 5.66 -14.71
N TYR A 431 3.82 4.88 -14.59
CA TYR A 431 3.67 3.82 -13.60
C TYR A 431 3.20 2.52 -14.24
N CYS A 432 3.49 1.41 -13.60
CA CYS A 432 3.03 0.09 -14.03
C CYS A 432 1.59 -0.15 -13.58
N LEU A 433 0.76 -0.73 -14.46
CA LEU A 433 -0.65 -1.03 -14.20
C LEU A 433 -1.03 -2.34 -14.90
N ASN A 434 -1.99 -3.11 -14.37
CA ASN A 434 -2.46 -4.36 -14.96
C ASN A 434 -1.31 -5.33 -15.28
N ASN A 435 -0.48 -5.64 -14.29
CA ASN A 435 0.63 -6.59 -14.35
C ASN A 435 1.74 -6.23 -15.34
N SER A 436 1.80 -4.99 -15.83
CA SER A 436 2.79 -4.57 -16.83
C SER A 436 3.13 -3.08 -16.79
N CYS A 437 4.34 -2.75 -17.22
CA CYS A 437 4.81 -1.39 -17.44
C CYS A 437 4.76 -1.13 -18.94
N LYS A 438 3.92 -0.18 -19.38
CA LYS A 438 3.58 0.00 -20.80
C LYS A 438 3.89 1.40 -21.30
N PHE A 439 4.63 1.52 -22.39
CA PHE A 439 4.94 2.81 -23.00
C PHE A 439 4.71 2.81 -24.51
N LYS A 440 4.31 3.98 -25.03
CA LYS A 440 4.07 4.24 -26.45
C LYS A 440 4.19 5.73 -26.76
N ASN A 441 4.13 6.09 -28.04
CA ASN A 441 4.04 7.48 -28.50
C ASN A 441 5.21 8.37 -28.05
N LEU A 442 6.39 7.78 -27.82
CA LEU A 442 7.60 8.53 -27.53
C LEU A 442 8.22 9.01 -28.84
N ARG A 443 8.54 10.30 -28.93
CA ARG A 443 9.30 10.87 -30.03
C ARG A 443 10.77 10.88 -29.67
N LEU A 444 11.59 10.17 -30.44
CA LEU A 444 13.02 10.01 -30.20
C LEU A 444 13.79 10.91 -31.17
N VAL A 445 14.60 11.83 -30.66
CA VAL A 445 15.41 12.76 -31.45
C VAL A 445 16.89 12.50 -31.14
N GLY A 446 17.69 12.26 -32.16
CA GLY A 446 19.12 11.98 -32.05
C GLY A 446 19.86 12.22 -33.36
N THR A 447 21.18 12.28 -33.31
CA THR A 447 22.01 12.20 -34.52
C THR A 447 21.95 10.79 -35.13
N PRO A 448 22.25 10.58 -36.42
CA PRO A 448 22.34 9.22 -36.97
C PRO A 448 23.34 8.36 -36.20
N GLY A 449 22.95 7.14 -35.84
CA GLY A 449 23.76 6.26 -35.00
C GLY A 449 22.95 5.21 -34.24
N ASP A 450 23.65 4.44 -33.41
CA ASP A 450 23.07 3.39 -32.57
C ASP A 450 22.85 3.89 -31.14
N TYR A 451 21.64 3.66 -30.64
CA TYR A 451 21.15 4.14 -29.36
C TYR A 451 20.51 3.00 -28.55
N VAL A 452 20.37 3.26 -27.26
CA VAL A 452 19.66 2.41 -26.30
C VAL A 452 18.47 3.19 -25.76
N LEU A 453 17.30 2.56 -25.81
CA LEU A 453 16.11 2.99 -25.08
C LEU A 453 15.98 2.10 -23.83
N GLU A 454 16.16 2.68 -22.65
CA GLU A 454 16.14 1.97 -21.38
C GLU A 454 14.90 2.36 -20.57
N LEU A 455 14.11 1.36 -20.17
CA LEU A 455 13.09 1.51 -19.14
C LEU A 455 13.71 1.10 -17.80
N LYS A 456 13.64 1.96 -16.79
CA LYS A 456 14.16 1.71 -15.45
C LYS A 456 13.09 2.02 -14.40
N ILE A 457 12.89 1.13 -13.43
CA ILE A 457 12.04 1.40 -12.26
C ILE A 457 12.76 2.44 -11.37
N VAL A 458 12.03 3.49 -11.00
CA VAL A 458 12.50 4.59 -10.15
C VAL A 458 11.72 4.73 -8.85
N GLY A 459 10.56 4.07 -8.74
CA GLY A 459 9.79 3.96 -7.49
C GLY A 459 9.27 2.54 -7.32
N PHE A 460 9.54 1.94 -6.16
CA PHE A 460 9.31 0.50 -5.89
C PHE A 460 8.00 0.19 -5.14
N GLY A 461 7.21 1.21 -4.80
CA GLY A 461 5.96 1.04 -4.07
C GLY A 461 6.17 0.28 -2.75
N ASN A 462 5.45 -0.82 -2.56
CA ASN A 462 5.59 -1.72 -1.41
C ASN A 462 6.73 -2.75 -1.53
N TYR A 463 7.47 -2.72 -2.63
CA TYR A 463 8.57 -3.67 -2.88
C TYR A 463 9.91 -3.04 -2.56
N GLU A 464 10.90 -3.89 -2.30
CA GLU A 464 12.27 -3.46 -2.12
C GLU A 464 12.95 -3.22 -3.48
N GLU A 465 13.91 -2.29 -3.51
CA GLU A 465 14.72 -2.04 -4.70
C GLU A 465 15.52 -3.30 -5.08
N PHE A 466 15.52 -3.61 -6.38
CA PHE A 466 16.22 -4.78 -6.92
C PHE A 466 17.18 -4.39 -8.05
N LEU A 467 18.25 -5.17 -8.23
CA LEU A 467 19.36 -4.82 -9.12
C LEU A 467 18.98 -4.80 -10.61
N ASN A 468 18.23 -5.80 -11.08
CA ASN A 468 17.85 -5.88 -12.50
C ASN A 468 16.53 -5.12 -12.77
N ASN A 469 16.46 -3.89 -12.25
CA ASN A 469 15.30 -3.00 -12.38
C ASN A 469 15.25 -2.21 -13.68
N SER A 470 16.08 -2.55 -14.67
CA SER A 470 16.05 -1.94 -15.99
C SER A 470 16.04 -2.96 -17.13
N ILE A 471 15.46 -2.57 -18.26
CA ILE A 471 15.40 -3.34 -19.49
C ILE A 471 15.62 -2.43 -20.69
N LYS A 472 16.27 -2.95 -21.75
CA LYS A 472 16.83 -2.15 -22.83
C LYS A 472 16.35 -2.63 -24.21
N LEU A 473 16.07 -1.68 -25.10
CA LEU A 473 15.82 -1.89 -26.53
C LEU A 473 16.89 -1.17 -27.34
N ASN A 474 17.36 -1.81 -28.41
CA ASN A 474 18.25 -1.17 -29.37
C ASN A 474 17.43 -0.33 -30.35
N VAL A 475 17.86 0.91 -30.56
CA VAL A 475 17.26 1.85 -31.52
C VAL A 475 18.34 2.34 -32.47
N LYS A 476 18.06 2.34 -33.77
CA LYS A 476 18.94 2.90 -34.80
C LYS A 476 18.30 4.12 -35.43
N ILE A 477 18.94 5.27 -35.28
CA ILE A 477 18.53 6.51 -35.96
C ILE A 477 19.13 6.50 -37.36
N LYS A 478 18.27 6.45 -38.39
CA LYS A 478 18.69 6.44 -39.80
C LYS A 478 19.21 7.80 -40.25
N GLU A 479 20.08 7.78 -41.25
CA GLU A 479 20.48 8.99 -41.97
C GLU A 479 19.31 9.59 -42.74
N CYS A 480 19.22 10.92 -42.76
CA CYS A 480 18.13 11.66 -43.41
C CYS A 480 18.39 11.88 -44.90
N ASN A 481 18.44 10.80 -45.67
CA ASN A 481 18.75 10.87 -47.12
C ASN A 481 17.52 10.65 -48.02
N GLU A 482 16.33 10.48 -47.43
CA GLU A 482 15.11 10.21 -48.20
C GLU A 482 14.56 11.48 -48.88
N PRO A 483 14.15 11.39 -50.16
CA PRO A 483 13.61 12.53 -50.88
C PRO A 483 12.31 13.04 -50.25
N GLY A 484 12.28 14.33 -49.93
CA GLY A 484 11.13 15.00 -49.31
C GLY A 484 11.19 15.13 -47.79
N TYR A 485 12.23 14.58 -47.14
CA TYR A 485 12.54 14.83 -45.73
C TYR A 485 13.46 16.04 -45.57
N ILE A 486 13.30 16.77 -44.46
CA ILE A 486 14.12 17.91 -44.08
C ILE A 486 14.94 17.55 -42.85
N TYR A 487 16.23 17.83 -42.90
CA TYR A 487 17.15 17.64 -41.77
C TYR A 487 17.51 18.96 -41.11
N GLN A 488 16.72 19.37 -40.11
CA GLN A 488 16.86 20.67 -39.44
C GLN A 488 16.58 20.56 -37.94
N ASP A 489 17.20 21.43 -37.14
CA ASP A 489 16.80 21.62 -35.74
C ASP A 489 15.43 22.28 -35.70
N LYS A 490 14.43 21.48 -35.36
CA LYS A 490 13.01 21.88 -35.29
C LYS A 490 12.63 22.36 -33.89
N ASP A 491 13.29 21.86 -32.86
CA ASP A 491 12.87 22.05 -31.47
C ASP A 491 13.77 23.04 -30.71
N GLY A 492 14.85 23.54 -31.33
CA GLY A 492 15.76 24.51 -30.72
C GLY A 492 16.75 23.91 -29.71
N GLU A 493 16.91 22.59 -29.76
CA GLU A 493 17.75 21.82 -28.82
C GLU A 493 19.15 21.55 -29.38
N ASN A 494 19.48 22.12 -30.54
CA ASN A 494 20.73 21.88 -31.25
C ASN A 494 20.93 20.38 -31.60
N ILE A 495 19.82 19.68 -31.89
CA ILE A 495 19.75 18.32 -32.42
C ILE A 495 18.83 18.35 -33.64
N LYS A 496 19.33 17.92 -34.81
CA LYS A 496 18.55 17.95 -36.05
C LYS A 496 17.57 16.77 -36.08
N SER A 497 16.32 17.06 -36.40
CA SER A 497 15.29 16.07 -36.70
C SER A 497 15.22 15.85 -38.21
N CYS A 498 14.83 14.65 -38.62
CA CYS A 498 14.54 14.27 -39.99
C CYS A 498 13.02 14.06 -40.11
N TYR A 499 12.33 14.98 -40.75
CA TYR A 499 10.87 14.92 -40.82
C TYR A 499 10.36 15.37 -42.19
N LYS A 500 9.16 14.90 -42.53
CA LYS A 500 8.41 15.41 -43.67
C LYS A 500 7.65 16.67 -43.24
N PRO A 501 7.81 17.81 -43.94
CA PRO A 501 7.15 19.06 -43.55
C PRO A 501 5.62 18.91 -43.62
N ILE A 502 4.95 19.42 -42.59
CA ILE A 502 3.49 19.44 -42.48
C ILE A 502 3.01 20.89 -42.42
N CYS A 503 2.15 21.27 -43.36
CA CYS A 503 1.50 22.58 -43.38
C CYS A 503 0.03 22.41 -42.97
N ASN A 504 -0.34 23.02 -41.84
CA ASN A 504 -1.72 23.09 -41.35
C ASN A 504 -2.10 24.56 -41.03
N PRO A 505 -2.93 25.22 -41.85
CA PRO A 505 -3.68 24.68 -42.99
C PRO A 505 -2.78 24.29 -44.18
N LYS A 506 -3.28 23.38 -45.05
CA LYS A 506 -2.58 23.00 -46.28
C LYS A 506 -2.27 24.25 -47.13
N CYS A 507 -1.13 24.24 -47.81
CA CYS A 507 -0.75 25.30 -48.74
C CYS A 507 -1.85 25.56 -49.76
N SER A 508 -2.26 26.81 -49.88
CA SER A 508 -3.31 27.23 -50.82
C SER A 508 -2.75 27.37 -52.24
N ASN A 509 -3.64 27.39 -53.24
CA ASN A 509 -3.31 27.73 -54.63
C ASN A 509 -2.14 26.93 -55.25
N GLN A 510 -2.03 25.62 -54.93
CA GLN A 510 -0.95 24.73 -55.42
C GLN A 510 0.45 25.03 -54.88
N GLY A 511 0.57 25.76 -53.76
CA GLY A 511 1.85 25.90 -53.05
C GLY A 511 2.37 24.55 -52.54
N VAL A 512 3.70 24.38 -52.51
CA VAL A 512 4.36 23.16 -52.01
C VAL A 512 4.84 23.42 -50.58
N CYS A 513 4.52 22.53 -49.64
CA CYS A 513 5.01 22.67 -48.26
C CYS A 513 6.52 22.35 -48.24
N ILE A 514 7.34 23.37 -47.98
CA ILE A 514 8.81 23.26 -47.98
C ILE A 514 9.41 23.27 -46.57
N ASN A 515 8.62 23.64 -45.57
CA ASN A 515 8.93 23.53 -44.15
C ASN A 515 7.60 23.55 -43.37
N ASP A 516 7.61 23.24 -42.08
CA ASP A 516 6.40 23.26 -41.27
C ASP A 516 5.73 24.65 -41.33
N ASN A 517 4.50 24.68 -41.86
CA ASN A 517 3.71 25.89 -42.10
C ASN A 517 4.39 26.96 -42.98
N ILE A 518 5.35 26.55 -43.81
CA ILE A 518 5.99 27.41 -44.81
C ILE A 518 5.79 26.77 -46.19
N CYS A 519 5.04 27.48 -47.02
CA CYS A 519 4.76 27.08 -48.38
C CYS A 519 5.67 27.83 -49.36
N ASP A 520 6.19 27.10 -50.35
CA ASP A 520 6.78 27.68 -51.54
C ASP A 520 5.67 28.09 -52.50
N CYS A 521 5.50 29.40 -52.64
CA CYS A 521 4.52 30.02 -53.51
C CYS A 521 5.12 30.45 -54.85
N SER A 522 6.40 30.17 -55.13
CA SER A 522 7.13 30.66 -56.31
C SER A 522 6.51 30.23 -57.65
N LYS A 523 5.78 29.10 -57.65
CA LYS A 523 5.04 28.59 -58.81
C LYS A 523 3.59 29.08 -58.88
N THR A 524 3.20 30.01 -58.01
CA THR A 524 1.82 30.51 -57.86
C THR A 524 1.78 32.02 -58.05
N SER A 525 0.61 32.57 -58.37
CA SER A 525 0.37 34.03 -58.41
C SER A 525 0.13 34.66 -57.02
N TYR A 526 0.42 33.91 -55.95
CA TYR A 526 0.15 34.27 -54.56
C TYR A 526 1.45 34.29 -53.75
N THR A 527 1.42 34.98 -52.62
CA THR A 527 2.52 35.16 -51.66
C THR A 527 2.01 34.90 -50.24
N GLY A 528 2.85 35.13 -49.23
CA GLY A 528 2.55 34.86 -47.82
C GLY A 528 2.86 33.43 -47.41
N ARG A 529 2.87 33.16 -46.09
CA ARG A 529 3.35 31.88 -45.51
C ARG A 529 2.60 30.63 -46.00
N ILE A 530 1.35 30.79 -46.43
CA ILE A 530 0.46 29.71 -46.89
C ILE A 530 -0.02 29.90 -48.34
N CYS A 531 0.59 30.82 -49.11
CA CYS A 531 0.21 31.15 -50.49
C CYS A 531 -1.24 31.63 -50.66
N SER A 532 -1.75 32.38 -49.69
CA SER A 532 -3.10 32.95 -49.69
C SER A 532 -3.14 34.44 -50.00
N GLU A 533 -2.01 35.14 -49.93
CA GLU A 533 -1.94 36.59 -50.13
C GLU A 533 -1.70 36.91 -51.61
N ARG A 534 -2.24 38.00 -52.14
CA ARG A 534 -1.93 38.45 -53.52
C ARG A 534 -0.76 39.42 -53.50
N TYR A 535 0.05 39.41 -54.56
CA TYR A 535 1.06 40.44 -54.77
C TYR A 535 0.41 41.83 -54.78
N ARG A 536 1.01 42.78 -54.07
CA ARG A 536 0.59 44.18 -54.10
C ARG A 536 0.87 44.73 -55.51
N LEU A 537 -0.17 45.21 -56.20
CA LEU A 537 -0.04 45.85 -57.51
C LEU A 537 0.91 47.06 -57.42
N GLU A 538 2.04 46.98 -58.11
CA GLU A 538 2.91 48.15 -58.31
C GLU A 538 2.20 49.15 -59.23
N LYS A 539 1.91 50.34 -58.71
CA LYS A 539 1.29 51.41 -59.50
C LYS A 539 2.26 51.84 -60.60
N ASN A 540 1.85 51.68 -61.87
CA ASN A 540 2.62 52.15 -63.02
C ASN A 540 2.68 53.69 -63.01
N LYS A 541 3.84 54.22 -62.60
CA LYS A 541 4.07 55.66 -62.43
C LYS A 541 3.87 56.44 -63.73
N ILE A 542 4.09 55.82 -64.90
CA ILE A 542 3.95 56.43 -66.22
C ILE A 542 2.48 56.72 -66.53
N PHE A 543 1.58 55.77 -66.23
CA PHE A 543 0.15 55.93 -66.50
C PHE A 543 -0.46 57.06 -65.67
N ASN A 544 -0.08 57.17 -64.39
CA ASN A 544 -0.48 58.29 -63.54
C ASN A 544 0.03 59.64 -64.05
N TYR A 545 1.26 59.67 -64.58
CA TYR A 545 1.83 60.90 -65.13
C TYR A 545 1.09 61.35 -66.40
N ILE A 546 0.72 60.40 -67.28
CA ILE A 546 -0.07 60.68 -68.49
C ILE A 546 -1.44 61.27 -68.12
N ILE A 547 -2.15 60.65 -67.18
CA ILE A 547 -3.47 61.14 -66.73
C ILE A 547 -3.35 62.55 -66.13
N LEU A 548 -2.30 62.82 -65.34
CA LEU A 548 -2.07 64.13 -64.75
C LEU A 548 -1.85 65.21 -65.83
N VAL A 549 -1.03 64.93 -66.85
CA VAL A 549 -0.75 65.87 -67.94
C VAL A 549 -2.01 66.16 -68.77
N ILE A 550 -2.79 65.12 -69.10
CA ILE A 550 -4.06 65.28 -69.82
C ILE A 550 -5.04 66.14 -69.01
N SER A 551 -5.12 65.92 -67.70
CA SER A 551 -6.03 66.65 -66.82
C SER A 551 -5.66 68.13 -66.72
N ILE A 552 -4.37 68.46 -66.60
CA ILE A 552 -3.89 69.86 -66.59
C ILE A 552 -4.19 70.54 -67.94
N GLY A 553 -3.97 69.84 -69.06
CA GLY A 553 -4.28 70.36 -70.39
C GLY A 553 -5.75 70.72 -70.55
N LEU A 554 -6.66 69.84 -70.11
CA LEU A 554 -8.10 70.09 -70.17
C LEU A 554 -8.53 71.29 -69.31
N ILE A 555 -7.95 71.46 -68.11
CA ILE A 555 -8.21 72.60 -67.22
C ILE A 555 -7.81 73.93 -67.87
N ILE A 556 -6.66 73.97 -68.55
CA ILE A 556 -6.19 75.20 -69.23
C ILE A 556 -7.14 75.57 -70.38
N VAL A 557 -7.59 74.59 -71.16
CA VAL A 557 -8.53 74.80 -72.27
C VAL A 557 -9.89 75.29 -71.78
N THR A 558 -10.39 74.77 -70.66
CA THR A 558 -11.65 75.25 -70.04
C THR A 558 -11.51 76.69 -69.53
N ILE A 559 -10.42 77.03 -68.85
CA ILE A 559 -10.19 78.41 -68.38
C ILE A 559 -10.07 79.38 -69.58
N GLY A 560 -9.36 78.98 -70.63
CA GLY A 560 -9.19 79.77 -71.84
C GLY A 560 -10.50 80.02 -72.59
N SER A 561 -11.35 79.00 -72.71
CA SER A 561 -12.67 79.13 -73.33
C SER A 561 -13.59 80.03 -72.51
N ILE A 562 -13.62 79.91 -71.18
CA ILE A 562 -14.36 80.83 -70.29
C ILE A 562 -13.90 82.27 -70.49
N TYR A 563 -12.58 82.52 -70.53
CA TYR A 563 -12.03 83.87 -70.75
C TYR A 563 -12.45 84.45 -72.11
N PHE A 564 -12.36 83.65 -73.18
CA PHE A 564 -12.77 84.08 -74.52
C PHE A 564 -14.25 84.44 -74.60
N VAL A 565 -15.11 83.60 -74.00
CA VAL A 565 -16.56 83.86 -73.93
C VAL A 565 -16.84 85.16 -73.17
N PHE A 566 -16.14 85.40 -72.06
CA PHE A 566 -16.31 86.62 -71.27
C PHE A 566 -15.85 87.88 -72.02
N HIS A 567 -14.70 87.83 -72.69
CA HIS A 567 -14.15 89.00 -73.39
C HIS A 567 -14.97 89.37 -74.63
N TYR A 568 -15.48 88.38 -75.36
CA TYR A 568 -16.26 88.60 -76.60
C TYR A 568 -17.78 88.63 -76.38
N ARG A 569 -18.27 88.69 -75.13
CA ARG A 569 -19.70 88.66 -74.76
C ARG A 569 -20.61 89.69 -75.45
N LYS A 570 -20.05 90.74 -76.06
CA LYS A 570 -20.79 91.76 -76.81
C LYS A 570 -20.94 91.46 -78.31
N ASN A 571 -20.24 90.44 -78.82
CA ASN A 571 -20.33 90.01 -80.21
C ASN A 571 -21.72 89.39 -80.48
N GLU A 572 -22.37 89.78 -81.57
CA GLU A 572 -23.73 89.35 -81.93
C GLU A 572 -23.85 87.82 -82.03
N ILE A 573 -22.80 87.11 -82.45
CA ILE A 573 -22.78 85.63 -82.56
C ILE A 573 -22.94 84.94 -81.19
N ILE A 574 -22.34 85.51 -80.15
CA ILE A 574 -22.42 85.01 -78.76
C ILE A 574 -23.74 85.45 -78.12
N LYS A 575 -24.19 86.69 -78.37
CA LYS A 575 -25.45 87.23 -77.86
C LYS A 575 -26.70 86.55 -78.44
N ALA A 576 -26.65 86.17 -79.71
CA ALA A 576 -27.74 85.49 -80.41
C ALA A 576 -27.77 83.96 -80.16
N ALA A 577 -26.87 83.44 -79.32
CA ALA A 577 -26.72 82.01 -79.03
C ALA A 577 -26.70 81.15 -80.31
N SER A 578 -25.89 81.54 -81.30
CA SER A 578 -25.82 80.83 -82.58
C SER A 578 -25.37 79.37 -82.41
N TYR A 579 -25.70 78.52 -83.38
CA TYR A 579 -25.34 77.09 -83.38
C TYR A 579 -23.84 76.83 -83.11
N ASN A 580 -22.95 77.68 -83.62
CA ASN A 580 -21.51 77.57 -83.42
C ASN A 580 -21.07 77.87 -81.97
N TYR A 581 -21.79 78.75 -81.28
CA TYR A 581 -21.53 79.03 -79.85
C TYR A 581 -21.99 77.88 -78.95
N MET A 582 -23.04 77.15 -79.36
CA MET A 582 -23.54 75.97 -78.66
C MET A 582 -22.56 74.79 -78.75
N ILE A 583 -21.83 74.63 -79.87
CA ILE A 583 -20.76 73.63 -79.98
C ILE A 583 -19.58 73.98 -79.05
N LEU A 584 -19.26 75.27 -78.90
CA LEU A 584 -18.14 75.72 -78.04
C LEU A 584 -18.39 75.43 -76.55
N THR A 585 -19.64 75.49 -76.09
CA THR A 585 -20.05 75.18 -74.71
C THR A 585 -20.20 73.67 -74.44
N LEU A 586 -20.17 72.84 -75.47
CA LEU A 586 -20.16 71.37 -75.37
C LEU A 586 -18.74 70.79 -75.27
N ILE A 587 -17.72 71.58 -75.66
CA ILE A 587 -16.29 71.17 -75.66
C ILE A 587 -15.58 71.57 -74.36
N GLY A 588 -15.97 72.68 -73.74
CA GLY A 588 -15.54 73.05 -72.39
C GLY A 588 -16.36 72.31 -71.35
#